data_AF-A0A9E2NYL6-F1
#
_entry.id   AF-A0A9E2NYL6-F1
#
_cell.length_a   1.000
_cell.length_b   1.000
_cell.length_c   1.000
_cell.angle_alpha   90.00
_cell.angle_beta   90.00
_cell.angle_gamma   90.00
#
_symmetry.space_group_name_H-M   'P 1'
#
loop_
_entity.id
_entity.type
_entity.pdbx_description
1 polymer ?
#
loop_
_entity_poly.entity_id
_entity_poly.type
_entity_poly.pdbx_seq_one_letter_code
_entity_poly.pdbx_strand_id
1 'polypeptide(L)'
;MSETVYIADTKTYELLFLNKAGQNFFSVNFDYRGRKCYQVLQNRDFPCPFCTNSKLTQRNVYQWEFFNPIVKRHYLLKDKLVQWGERGLVRMEIALDVTDIKNKQAELEDPQKWGIAQSVAIGALCFDSVTDVNEQLKATDALMYEDKKAYYEKHPRD
;
A
#
# COMPACT_ATOMS: atom_id res chain seq x y z
N MET A 1 8.32 8.04 9.14
CA MET A 1 7.18 7.68 8.28
C MET A 1 7.11 6.17 8.24
N SER A 2 6.02 5.56 8.69
CA SER A 2 5.84 4.11 8.62
C SER A 2 5.01 3.78 7.38
N GLU A 3 5.58 3.04 6.44
CA GLU A 3 4.88 2.62 5.22
C GLU A 3 3.91 1.49 5.54
N THR A 4 2.68 1.62 5.03
CA THR A 4 1.69 0.55 5.11
C THR A 4 1.89 -0.38 3.93
N VAL A 5 2.02 -1.67 4.18
CA VAL A 5 2.24 -2.68 3.13
C VAL A 5 1.20 -3.76 3.28
N TYR A 6 0.53 -4.10 2.18
CA TYR A 6 -0.40 -5.22 2.14
C TYR A 6 -0.27 -6.02 0.85
N ILE A 7 -0.73 -7.28 0.92
CA ILE A 7 -0.79 -8.19 -0.22
C ILE A 7 -2.19 -8.77 -0.32
N ALA A 8 -2.76 -8.73 -1.51
CA ALA A 8 -4.08 -9.29 -1.77
C ALA A 8 -4.11 -10.10 -3.06
N ASP A 9 -4.87 -11.18 -3.04
CA ASP A 9 -5.12 -12.01 -4.22
C ASP A 9 -5.91 -11.21 -5.28
N THR A 10 -5.42 -11.18 -6.51
CA THR A 10 -6.01 -10.37 -7.58
C THR A 10 -7.34 -10.91 -8.10
N LYS A 11 -7.58 -12.22 -7.94
CA LYS A 11 -8.78 -12.92 -8.42
C LYS A 11 -9.85 -12.94 -7.34
N THR A 12 -9.45 -13.28 -6.11
CA THR A 12 -10.40 -13.48 -5.01
C THR A 12 -10.54 -12.26 -4.12
N TYR A 13 -9.65 -11.26 -4.23
CA TYR A 13 -9.54 -10.13 -3.31
C TYR A 13 -9.21 -10.51 -1.86
N GLU A 14 -8.83 -11.75 -1.59
CA GLU A 14 -8.42 -12.18 -0.26
C GLU A 14 -7.20 -11.38 0.21
N LEU A 15 -7.28 -10.80 1.41
CA LEU A 15 -6.16 -10.12 2.05
C LEU A 15 -5.22 -11.18 2.66
N LEU A 16 -4.06 -11.35 2.05
CA LEU A 16 -3.09 -12.39 2.38
C LEU A 16 -2.09 -11.93 3.44
N PHE A 17 -1.74 -10.64 3.42
CA PHE A 17 -0.79 -10.06 4.37
C PHE A 17 -1.11 -8.59 4.59
N LEU A 18 -0.91 -8.13 5.82
CA LEU A 18 -0.94 -6.72 6.22
C LEU A 18 0.13 -6.51 7.29
N ASN A 19 1.07 -5.59 7.05
CA ASN A 19 2.13 -5.31 8.00
C ASN A 19 1.61 -4.65 9.29
N LYS A 20 2.43 -4.63 10.35
CA LYS A 20 2.05 -4.04 11.66
C LYS A 20 1.63 -2.56 11.53
N ALA A 21 2.29 -1.79 10.67
CA ALA A 21 1.93 -0.40 10.42
C ALA A 21 0.50 -0.29 9.86
N GLY A 22 0.17 -1.11 8.87
CA GLY A 22 -1.18 -1.21 8.30
C GLY A 22 -2.21 -1.72 9.29
N GLN A 23 -1.88 -2.73 10.10
CA GLN A 23 -2.79 -3.22 11.15
C GLN A 23 -3.14 -2.13 12.15
N ASN A 24 -2.14 -1.36 12.62
CA ASN A 24 -2.36 -0.23 13.51
C ASN A 24 -3.18 0.86 12.84
N PHE A 25 -2.86 1.20 11.58
CA PHE A 25 -3.54 2.25 10.82
C PHE A 25 -5.02 1.94 10.57
N PHE A 26 -5.33 0.71 10.14
CA PHE A 26 -6.69 0.26 9.88
C PHE A 26 -7.39 -0.31 11.13
N SER A 27 -6.76 -0.24 12.30
CA SER A 27 -7.27 -0.83 13.56
C SER A 27 -7.66 -2.31 13.43
N VAL A 28 -6.88 -3.06 12.64
CA VAL A 28 -7.08 -4.50 12.43
C VAL A 28 -6.41 -5.24 13.59
N ASN A 29 -7.24 -5.68 14.53
CA ASN A 29 -6.85 -6.47 15.70
C ASN A 29 -7.43 -7.90 15.69
N PHE A 30 -7.96 -8.31 14.54
CA PHE A 30 -8.56 -9.62 14.29
C PHE A 30 -7.80 -10.37 13.19
N ASP A 31 -8.01 -11.69 13.06
CA ASP A 31 -7.46 -12.44 11.94
C ASP A 31 -8.16 -12.04 10.64
N TYR A 32 -7.42 -11.31 9.80
CA TYR A 32 -7.90 -10.78 8.53
C TYR A 32 -7.81 -11.79 7.38
N ARG A 33 -7.14 -12.94 7.60
CA ARG A 33 -6.99 -13.97 6.57
C ARG A 33 -8.36 -14.52 6.15
N GLY A 34 -8.51 -14.82 4.86
CA GLY A 34 -9.79 -15.19 4.26
C GLY A 34 -10.76 -14.02 4.00
N ARG A 35 -10.53 -12.83 4.57
CA ARG A 35 -11.38 -11.65 4.33
C ARG A 35 -10.96 -10.89 3.09
N LYS A 36 -11.90 -10.14 2.50
CA LYS A 36 -11.63 -9.35 1.29
C LYS A 36 -10.93 -8.05 1.64
N CYS A 37 -9.92 -7.66 0.86
CA CYS A 37 -9.15 -6.43 1.09
C CYS A 37 -10.04 -5.19 1.09
N TYR A 38 -11.05 -5.12 0.22
CA TYR A 38 -11.98 -3.98 0.16
C TYR A 38 -12.91 -3.91 1.38
N GLN A 39 -13.18 -5.03 2.06
CA GLN A 39 -13.92 -5.04 3.33
C GLN A 39 -13.03 -4.53 4.45
N VAL A 40 -11.82 -5.09 4.58
CA VAL A 40 -10.91 -4.79 5.69
C VAL A 40 -10.34 -3.38 5.60
N LEU A 41 -9.90 -2.95 4.42
CA LEU A 41 -9.13 -1.70 4.25
C LEU A 41 -10.00 -0.50 3.87
N GLN A 42 -11.16 -0.73 3.25
CA GLN A 42 -11.99 0.33 2.67
C GLN A 42 -13.43 0.32 3.19
N ASN A 43 -13.79 -0.64 4.04
CA ASN A 43 -15.14 -0.82 4.58
C ASN A 43 -16.23 -0.87 3.48
N ARG A 44 -15.99 -1.66 2.43
CA ARG A 44 -16.89 -1.84 1.29
C ARG A 44 -17.36 -3.28 1.19
N ASP A 45 -18.50 -3.50 0.53
CA ASP A 45 -19.02 -4.84 0.23
C ASP A 45 -18.64 -5.35 -1.17
N PHE A 46 -18.06 -4.49 -2.01
CA PHE A 46 -17.67 -4.80 -3.38
C PHE A 46 -16.31 -4.18 -3.73
N PRO A 47 -15.62 -4.72 -4.75
CA PRO A 47 -14.32 -4.21 -5.20
C PRO A 47 -14.32 -2.69 -5.39
N CYS A 48 -13.20 -2.07 -5.05
CA CYS A 48 -13.06 -0.62 -5.14
C CYS A 48 -13.27 -0.14 -6.58
N PRO A 49 -14.02 0.95 -6.82
CA PRO A 49 -14.19 1.50 -8.17
C PRO A 49 -12.86 2.04 -8.75
N PHE A 50 -11.91 2.34 -7.87
CA PHE A 50 -10.55 2.77 -8.18
C PHE A 50 -9.54 1.61 -8.15
N CYS A 51 -9.99 0.35 -8.12
CA CYS A 51 -9.08 -0.79 -8.08
C CYS A 51 -8.13 -0.80 -9.28
N THR A 52 -6.84 -0.79 -9.02
CA THR A 52 -5.79 -0.72 -10.04
C THR A 52 -5.43 -2.08 -10.63
N ASN A 53 -6.05 -3.19 -10.20
CA ASN A 53 -5.67 -4.55 -10.59
C ASN A 53 -5.48 -4.73 -12.11
N SER A 54 -6.33 -4.11 -12.93
CA SER A 54 -6.25 -4.20 -14.40
C SER A 54 -5.02 -3.50 -15.01
N LYS A 55 -4.35 -2.63 -14.25
CA LYS A 55 -3.17 -1.85 -14.68
C LYS A 55 -1.86 -2.48 -14.22
N LEU A 56 -1.90 -3.46 -13.32
CA LEU A 56 -0.69 -3.98 -12.67
C LEU A 56 0.03 -4.98 -13.57
N THR A 57 1.36 -4.97 -13.48
CA THR A 57 2.23 -5.93 -14.15
C THR A 57 3.28 -6.45 -13.18
N GLN A 58 3.97 -7.53 -13.55
CA GLN A 58 5.12 -8.02 -12.78
C GLN A 58 6.40 -7.21 -13.05
N ARG A 59 6.47 -6.49 -14.17
CA ARG A 59 7.69 -5.80 -14.62
C ARG A 59 7.79 -4.42 -14.00
N ASN A 60 6.72 -3.65 -14.08
CA ASN A 60 6.70 -2.24 -13.70
C ASN A 60 5.88 -2.01 -12.44
N VAL A 61 6.36 -1.09 -11.60
CA VAL A 61 5.59 -0.53 -10.49
C VAL A 61 4.60 0.48 -11.04
N TYR A 62 3.34 0.36 -10.65
CA TYR A 62 2.32 1.37 -10.92
C TYR A 62 2.24 2.33 -9.74
N GLN A 63 2.63 3.58 -9.95
CA GLN A 63 2.58 4.62 -8.92
C GLN A 63 1.40 5.56 -9.17
N TRP A 64 0.68 5.89 -8.12
CA TRP A 64 -0.46 6.81 -8.19
C TRP A 64 -0.71 7.48 -6.84
N GLU A 65 -1.41 8.61 -6.87
CA GLU A 65 -1.79 9.34 -5.66
C GLU A 65 -3.25 9.09 -5.32
N PHE A 66 -3.52 8.93 -4.03
CA PHE A 66 -4.86 8.72 -3.52
C PHE A 66 -5.11 9.62 -2.31
N PHE A 67 -6.16 10.43 -2.38
CA PHE A 67 -6.69 11.11 -1.20
C PHE A 67 -7.78 10.25 -0.60
N ASN A 68 -7.60 9.83 0.65
CA ASN A 68 -8.64 9.14 1.39
C ASN A 68 -9.51 10.19 2.12
N PRO A 69 -10.76 10.42 1.70
CA PRO A 69 -11.61 11.47 2.28
C PRO A 69 -12.07 11.15 3.71
N ILE A 70 -12.04 9.88 4.11
CA ILE A 70 -12.48 9.44 5.45
C ILE A 70 -11.43 9.84 6.49
N VAL A 71 -10.17 9.48 6.24
CA VAL A 71 -9.05 9.81 7.16
C VAL A 71 -8.43 11.18 6.89
N LYS A 72 -8.81 11.84 5.77
CA LYS A 72 -8.27 13.13 5.30
C LYS A 72 -6.74 13.10 5.14
N ARG A 73 -6.23 12.04 4.52
CA ARG A 73 -4.80 11.82 4.29
C ARG A 73 -4.52 11.64 2.81
N HIS A 74 -3.36 12.13 2.37
CA HIS A 74 -2.83 11.92 1.04
C HIS A 74 -1.81 10.79 1.06
N TYR A 75 -2.01 9.83 0.16
CA TYR A 75 -1.12 8.69 -0.01
C TYR A 75 -0.47 8.73 -1.38
N LEU A 76 0.82 8.41 -1.39
CA LEU A 76 1.51 7.94 -2.59
C LEU A 76 1.51 6.41 -2.53
N LEU A 77 0.83 5.81 -3.51
CA LEU A 77 0.63 4.37 -3.60
C LEU A 77 1.52 3.80 -4.68
N LYS A 78 2.15 2.65 -4.39
CA LYS A 78 2.95 1.88 -5.33
C LYS A 78 2.46 0.45 -5.36
N ASP A 79 1.98 0.04 -6.53
CA ASP A 79 1.35 -1.26 -6.73
C ASP A 79 2.17 -2.10 -7.72
N LYS A 80 2.28 -3.40 -7.47
CA LYS A 80 2.95 -4.34 -8.39
C LYS A 80 2.34 -5.75 -8.28
N LEU A 81 2.39 -6.53 -9.36
CA LEU A 81 2.12 -7.96 -9.28
C LEU A 81 3.37 -8.72 -8.83
N VAL A 82 3.20 -9.58 -7.83
CA VAL A 82 4.27 -10.44 -7.30
C VAL A 82 3.82 -11.90 -7.32
N GLN A 83 4.78 -12.82 -7.47
CA GLN A 83 4.50 -14.25 -7.48
C GLN A 83 4.37 -14.76 -6.04
N TRP A 84 3.24 -15.37 -5.70
CA TRP A 84 2.96 -15.95 -4.38
C TRP A 84 2.97 -17.48 -4.42
N GLY A 85 4.15 -18.08 -4.42
CA GLY A 85 4.30 -19.54 -4.47
C GLY A 85 3.43 -20.18 -5.55
N GLU A 86 2.67 -21.22 -5.17
CA GLU A 86 1.73 -21.93 -6.06
C GLU A 86 0.41 -21.17 -6.30
N ARG A 87 0.08 -20.16 -5.48
CA ARG A 87 -1.18 -19.40 -5.62
C ARG A 87 -1.20 -18.53 -6.88
N GLY A 88 -0.03 -18.17 -7.41
CA GLY A 88 0.09 -17.35 -8.61
C GLY A 88 0.30 -15.87 -8.33
N LEU A 89 -0.22 -15.01 -9.19
CA LEU A 89 0.01 -13.55 -9.13
C LEU A 89 -0.93 -12.85 -8.15
N VAL A 90 -0.33 -12.14 -7.20
CA VAL A 90 -1.03 -11.34 -6.19
C VAL A 90 -0.60 -9.87 -6.31
N ARG A 91 -1.44 -8.92 -5.87
CA ARG A 91 -1.03 -7.51 -5.78
C ARG A 91 -0.27 -7.30 -4.49
N MET A 92 0.83 -6.58 -4.57
CA MET A 92 1.46 -5.91 -3.44
C MET A 92 1.20 -4.42 -3.61
N GLU A 93 0.81 -3.75 -2.52
CA GLU A 93 0.69 -2.30 -2.45
C GLU A 93 1.49 -1.78 -1.26
N ILE A 94 2.21 -0.69 -1.50
CA ILE A 94 2.89 0.12 -0.50
C ILE A 94 2.20 1.48 -0.50
N ALA A 95 1.72 1.89 0.68
CA ALA A 95 1.12 3.19 0.90
C ALA A 95 2.02 4.05 1.79
N LEU A 96 2.51 5.15 1.22
CA LEU A 96 3.27 6.18 1.91
C LEU A 96 2.36 7.36 2.21
N ASP A 97 2.18 7.71 3.49
CA ASP A 97 1.49 8.95 3.89
C ASP A 97 2.39 10.15 3.53
N VAL A 98 1.93 10.94 2.56
CA VAL A 98 2.58 12.17 2.08
C VAL A 98 1.84 13.43 2.52
N THR A 99 0.91 13.32 3.47
CA THR A 99 0.06 14.43 3.92
C THR A 99 0.88 15.60 4.43
N ASP A 100 1.88 15.36 5.28
CA ASP A 100 2.71 16.43 5.83
C ASP A 100 3.54 17.13 4.74
N ILE A 101 4.00 16.39 3.74
CA ILE A 101 4.73 16.93 2.58
C ILE A 101 3.80 17.83 1.76
N LYS A 102 2.59 17.34 1.46
CA LYS A 102 1.60 18.10 0.71
C LYS A 102 1.11 19.35 1.45
N ASN A 103 0.90 19.26 2.76
CA ASN A 103 0.50 20.40 3.57
C ASN A 103 1.59 21.47 3.59
N LYS A 104 2.86 21.08 3.78
CA LYS A 104 4.00 22.00 3.71
C LYS A 104 4.14 22.64 2.33
N GLN A 105 3.92 21.87 1.27
CA GLN A 105 3.93 22.43 -0.09
C GLN A 105 2.80 23.42 -0.31
N ALA A 106 1.57 23.11 0.12
CA ALA A 106 0.45 24.04 0.04
C ALA A 106 0.69 25.34 0.84
N GLU A 107 1.37 25.25 1.98
CA GLU A 107 1.80 26.43 2.76
C GLU A 107 2.86 27.28 2.05
N LEU A 108 3.77 26.64 1.31
CA LEU A 108 4.81 27.30 0.50
C LEU A 108 4.27 27.85 -0.84
N GLU A 109 3.22 27.23 -1.36
CA GLU A 109 2.49 27.62 -2.57
C GLU A 109 1.39 28.67 -2.30
N ASP A 110 1.21 29.10 -1.03
CA ASP A 110 0.33 30.21 -0.66
C ASP A 110 0.75 31.48 -1.43
N PRO A 111 -0.06 31.93 -2.42
CA PRO A 111 0.28 33.06 -3.27
C PRO A 111 0.46 34.36 -2.48
N GLN A 112 -0.05 34.41 -1.24
CA GLN A 112 -0.05 35.58 -0.39
C GLN A 112 1.26 35.72 0.43
N LYS A 113 2.12 34.68 0.47
CA LYS A 113 3.34 34.66 1.30
C LYS A 113 4.66 34.65 0.53
N TRP A 114 4.70 34.19 -0.72
CA TRP A 114 5.96 34.10 -1.46
C TRP A 114 5.75 34.38 -2.95
N GLY A 115 6.42 35.42 -3.46
CA GLY A 115 6.31 35.84 -4.86
C GLY A 115 7.00 34.85 -5.79
N ILE A 116 6.22 34.30 -6.73
CA ILE A 116 6.66 33.69 -8.00
C ILE A 116 8.00 32.94 -7.97
N ALA A 117 8.06 31.80 -7.28
CA ALA A 117 8.89 30.66 -7.69
C ALA A 117 8.68 29.47 -6.74
N GLN A 118 8.01 28.43 -7.23
CA GLN A 118 8.50 27.03 -7.28
C GLN A 118 7.32 26.05 -7.38
N SER A 119 7.02 25.60 -8.60
CA SER A 119 6.14 24.47 -8.89
C SER A 119 6.94 23.17 -9.04
N VAL A 120 7.81 22.87 -8.07
CA VAL A 120 8.71 21.72 -8.14
C VAL A 120 8.59 20.85 -6.89
N ALA A 121 8.42 19.54 -7.11
CA ALA A 121 8.88 18.46 -6.24
C ALA A 121 7.95 17.80 -5.21
N ILE A 122 6.69 17.44 -5.51
CA ILE A 122 6.18 16.18 -4.88
C ILE A 122 7.01 15.01 -5.41
N GLY A 123 7.12 14.93 -6.74
CA GLY A 123 7.85 13.87 -7.43
C GLY A 123 9.33 13.79 -7.06
N ALA A 124 10.01 14.92 -6.84
CA ALA A 124 11.44 14.94 -6.49
C ALA A 124 11.70 14.81 -4.98
N LEU A 125 10.85 15.35 -4.08
CA LEU A 125 10.99 15.11 -2.63
C LEU A 125 10.63 13.68 -2.23
N CYS A 126 9.68 13.06 -2.93
CA CYS A 126 9.38 11.64 -2.74
C CYS A 126 10.35 10.72 -3.47
N PHE A 127 11.19 11.21 -4.39
CA PHE A 127 12.16 10.36 -5.12
C PHE A 127 13.22 9.79 -4.17
N ASP A 128 13.75 10.61 -3.27
CA ASP A 128 14.82 10.23 -2.34
C ASP A 128 14.33 9.38 -1.15
N SER A 129 13.03 9.43 -0.83
CA SER A 129 12.41 8.60 0.22
C SER A 129 11.69 7.36 -0.32
N VAL A 130 11.73 7.12 -1.64
CA VAL A 130 11.32 5.85 -2.24
C VAL A 130 12.31 4.77 -1.78
N THR A 131 11.96 4.07 -0.71
CA THR A 131 12.48 2.71 -0.54
C THR A 131 12.18 1.96 -1.84
N ASP A 132 13.21 1.37 -2.46
CA ASP A 132 13.04 0.59 -3.68
C ASP A 132 11.94 -0.44 -3.40
N VAL A 133 10.86 -0.45 -4.19
CA VAL A 133 9.76 -1.40 -4.00
C VAL A 133 10.31 -2.83 -4.01
N ASN A 134 11.42 -3.08 -4.72
CA ASN A 134 12.06 -4.40 -4.69
C ASN A 134 12.86 -4.66 -3.40
N GLU A 135 13.39 -3.65 -2.73
CA GLU A 135 14.01 -3.77 -1.40
C GLU A 135 12.96 -4.00 -0.32
N GLN A 136 11.85 -3.25 -0.37
CA GLN A 136 10.70 -3.53 0.48
C GLN A 136 10.09 -4.90 0.19
N LEU A 137 10.07 -5.34 -1.06
CA LEU A 137 9.66 -6.69 -1.41
C LEU A 137 10.56 -7.71 -0.74
N LYS A 138 11.89 -7.55 -0.74
CA LYS A 138 12.81 -8.47 -0.04
C LYS A 138 12.57 -8.50 1.47
N ALA A 139 12.38 -7.33 2.10
CA ALA A 139 12.10 -7.25 3.54
C ALA A 139 10.72 -7.83 3.88
N THR A 140 9.73 -7.57 3.02
CA THR A 140 8.38 -8.10 3.14
C THR A 140 8.38 -9.60 2.87
N ASP A 141 9.19 -10.13 1.95
CA ASP A 141 9.34 -11.56 1.66
C ASP A 141 9.84 -12.33 2.89
N ALA A 142 10.76 -11.77 3.67
CA ALA A 142 11.22 -12.37 4.92
C ALA A 142 10.12 -12.40 5.98
N LEU A 143 9.43 -11.29 6.20
CA LEU A 143 8.29 -11.21 7.13
C LEU A 143 7.12 -12.06 6.68
N MET A 144 6.88 -12.14 5.37
CA MET A 144 5.91 -13.01 4.74
C MET A 144 6.27 -14.48 4.91
N TYR A 145 7.56 -14.83 4.81
CA TYR A 145 8.00 -16.21 5.01
C TYR A 145 7.70 -16.67 6.44
N GLU A 146 7.99 -15.84 7.43
CA GLU A 146 7.67 -16.11 8.83
C GLU A 146 6.17 -16.18 9.08
N ASP A 147 5.40 -15.22 8.55
CA ASP A 147 3.94 -15.17 8.71
C ASP A 147 3.26 -16.37 8.02
N LYS A 148 3.75 -16.76 6.84
CA LYS A 148 3.32 -17.94 6.09
C LYS A 148 3.65 -19.22 6.85
N LYS A 149 4.87 -19.34 7.38
CA LYS A 149 5.32 -20.49 8.17
C LYS A 149 4.42 -20.65 9.40
N ALA A 150 4.22 -19.58 10.16
CA ALA A 150 3.37 -19.58 11.35
C ALA A 150 1.91 -19.94 11.03
N TYR A 151 1.40 -19.54 9.85
CA TYR A 151 0.05 -19.90 9.42
C TYR A 151 -0.09 -21.40 9.11
N TYR A 152 0.79 -21.97 8.27
CA TYR A 152 0.72 -23.38 7.88
C TYR A 152 1.12 -24.35 9.01
N GLU A 153 1.93 -23.92 9.98
CA GLU A 153 2.18 -24.69 11.21
C GLU A 153 0.91 -24.86 12.06
N LYS A 154 0.01 -23.86 12.05
CA LYS A 154 -1.26 -23.89 12.80
C LYS A 154 -2.42 -24.51 12.03
N HIS A 155 -2.30 -24.59 10.70
CA HIS A 155 -3.31 -25.14 9.80
C HIS A 155 -2.63 -26.11 8.82
N PRO A 156 -2.23 -27.31 9.30
CA PRO A 156 -1.66 -28.33 8.43
C PRO A 156 -2.64 -28.65 7.31
N ARG A 157 -2.12 -28.86 6.09
CA ARG A 157 -2.96 -29.31 4.98
C ARG A 157 -3.39 -30.74 5.29
N ASP A 158 -4.71 -30.97 5.35
CA ASP A 158 -5.31 -32.30 5.42
C ASP A 158 -4.96 -33.16 4.19
#